data_AF-A0A9N9S5J4-F1
#
_entry.id   AF-A0A9N9S5J4-F1
#
_cell.length_a   1.000
_cell.length_b   1.000
_cell.length_c   1.000
_cell.angle_alpha   90.00
_cell.angle_beta   90.00
_cell.angle_gamma   90.00
#
_symmetry.space_group_name_H-M   'P 1'
#
loop_
_entity.id
_entity.type
_entity.pdbx_description
1 polymer ?
#
loop_
_entity_poly.entity_id
_entity_poly.type
_entity_poly.pdbx_seq_one_letter_code
_entity_poly.pdbx_strand_id
1 'polypeptide(L)'
;MQLGKLGKIGVGWTVLVVVGITGFTYSKTSVDKRRYDNMKVRERMKKSNEGLYEATERFVGGEANKIYKKKTVNNIKMDTSQLSPGEQVKLQMMQDLEIEMMSDLYNRMTNACHKKCIPPKYSDSELGKGEMVCIDRCVAKYLDVHERIGKKLTAMSSADEEMKRKMSGG
;
A
#
# COMPACT_ATOMS: atom_id res chain seq x y z
N MET A 1 44.02 25.62 43.34
CA MET A 1 45.27 25.41 42.57
C MET A 1 45.16 26.19 41.26
N GLN A 2 45.97 27.23 41.05
CA GLN A 2 45.95 28.04 39.83
C GLN A 2 46.73 27.28 38.74
N LEU A 3 46.03 26.67 37.77
CA LEU A 3 46.70 26.05 36.63
C LEU A 3 47.38 27.13 35.77
N GLY A 4 48.67 26.96 35.49
CA GLY A 4 49.43 27.83 34.60
C GLY A 4 48.83 27.90 33.20
N LYS A 5 49.20 28.93 32.43
CA LYS A 5 48.65 29.18 31.09
C LYS A 5 48.71 27.95 30.17
N LEU A 6 49.79 27.17 30.25
CA LEU A 6 49.97 25.92 29.49
C LEU A 6 49.00 24.80 29.91
N GLY A 7 48.67 24.69 31.19
CA GLY A 7 47.72 23.69 31.70
C GLY A 7 46.29 23.95 31.20
N LYS A 8 45.89 25.22 31.08
CA LYS A 8 44.56 25.60 30.55
C LYS A 8 44.40 25.22 29.07
N ILE A 9 45.47 25.33 28.29
CA ILE A 9 45.48 24.94 26.87
C ILE A 9 45.33 23.42 26.75
N GLY A 10 46.05 22.65 27.57
CA GLY A 10 45.95 21.18 27.58
C GLY A 10 44.53 20.68 27.87
N VAL A 11 43.85 21.25 28.88
CA VAL A 11 42.47 20.90 29.22
C VAL A 11 41.49 21.26 28.09
N GLY A 12 41.71 22.38 27.40
CA GLY A 12 40.87 22.76 26.25
C GLY A 12 40.96 21.75 25.11
N TRP A 13 42.17 21.30 24.77
CA TRP A 13 42.38 20.29 23.73
C TRP A 13 41.78 18.94 24.09
N THR A 14 41.90 18.48 25.34
CA THR A 14 41.32 17.20 25.75
C THR A 14 39.80 17.21 25.69
N VAL A 15 39.16 18.31 26.10
CA VAL A 15 37.70 18.45 25.99
C VAL A 15 37.25 18.44 24.53
N LEU A 16 37.95 19.17 23.65
CA LEU A 16 37.64 19.19 22.21
C LEU A 16 37.75 17.81 21.56
N VAL A 17 38.83 17.07 21.86
CA VAL A 17 39.03 15.72 21.33
C VAL A 17 37.98 14.74 21.87
N VAL A 18 37.67 14.79 23.17
CA VAL A 18 36.67 13.90 23.78
C VAL A 18 35.29 14.17 23.20
N VAL A 19 34.85 15.44 23.10
CA VAL A 19 33.54 15.79 22.50
C VAL A 19 33.46 15.35 21.04
N GLY A 20 34.55 15.51 20.28
CA GLY A 20 34.62 15.06 18.88
C GLY A 20 34.51 13.53 18.75
N ILE A 21 35.25 12.78 19.56
CA ILE A 21 35.18 11.31 19.56
C ILE A 21 33.80 10.83 20.00
N THR A 22 33.22 11.40 21.05
CA THR A 22 31.87 11.03 21.52
C THR A 22 30.81 11.34 20.46
N GLY A 23 30.86 12.51 19.81
CA GLY A 23 29.94 12.85 18.72
C GLY A 23 30.08 11.91 17.51
N PHE A 24 31.31 11.53 17.16
CA PHE A 24 31.58 10.58 16.08
C PHE A 24 31.05 9.18 16.41
N THR A 25 31.29 8.67 17.62
CA THR A 25 30.79 7.35 18.05
C THR A 25 29.25 7.32 18.10
N TYR A 26 28.60 8.37 18.59
CA TYR A 26 27.14 8.50 18.57
C TYR A 26 26.58 8.54 17.14
N SER A 27 27.26 9.25 16.24
CA SER A 27 26.90 9.29 14.83
C SER A 27 27.04 7.90 14.18
N LYS A 28 28.12 7.16 14.48
CA LYS A 28 28.34 5.81 13.96
C LYS A 28 27.26 4.83 14.43
N THR A 29 26.91 4.84 15.72
CA THR A 29 25.83 3.98 16.25
C THR A 29 24.47 4.32 15.66
N SER A 30 24.21 5.61 15.34
CA SER A 30 22.97 6.02 14.68
C SER A 30 22.84 5.46 13.25
N VAL A 31 23.96 5.39 12.51
CA VAL A 31 24.00 4.85 11.14
C VAL A 31 23.90 3.33 11.16
N ASP A 32 24.60 2.67 12.10
CA ASP A 32 24.55 1.21 12.26
C ASP A 32 23.14 0.72 12.62
N LYS A 33 22.40 1.49 13.43
CA LYS A 33 20.99 1.20 13.74
C LYS A 33 20.09 1.24 12.50
N ARG A 34 20.24 2.27 11.65
CA ARG A 34 19.50 2.36 10.37
C ARG A 34 19.85 1.23 9.41
N ARG A 35 21.11 0.78 9.39
CA ARG A 35 21.54 -0.39 8.61
C ARG A 35 20.91 -1.68 9.14
N TYR A 36 20.85 -1.85 10.46
CA TYR A 36 20.19 -3.00 11.10
C TYR A 36 18.70 -3.08 10.76
N ASP A 37 17.98 -1.95 10.86
CA ASP A 37 16.56 -1.89 10.51
C ASP A 37 16.31 -2.26 9.03
N ASN A 38 17.16 -1.76 8.13
CA ASN A 38 17.12 -2.11 6.70
C ASN A 38 17.41 -3.60 6.42
N MET A 39 18.33 -4.22 7.17
CA MET A 39 18.59 -5.67 7.07
C MET A 39 17.39 -6.49 7.55
N LYS A 40 16.74 -6.09 8.65
CA LYS A 40 15.56 -6.78 9.20
C LYS A 40 14.35 -6.70 8.28
N VAL A 41 14.17 -5.61 7.53
CA VAL A 41 13.11 -5.50 6.50
C VAL A 41 13.35 -6.50 5.36
N ARG A 42 14.58 -6.62 4.87
CA ARG A 42 14.92 -7.61 3.83
C ARG A 42 14.72 -9.05 4.30
N GLU A 43 15.03 -9.34 5.55
CA GLU A 43 14.80 -10.66 6.12
C GLU A 43 13.30 -10.99 6.23
N ARG A 44 12.46 -10.01 6.63
CA ARG A 44 10.99 -10.16 6.58
C ARG A 44 10.49 -10.41 5.16
N MET A 45 11.01 -9.69 4.17
CA MET A 45 10.68 -9.91 2.75
C MET A 45 11.08 -11.31 2.24
N LYS A 46 12.26 -11.83 2.62
CA LYS A 46 12.68 -13.20 2.27
C LYS A 46 11.77 -14.24 2.91
N LYS A 47 11.47 -14.11 4.21
CA LYS A 47 10.54 -15.00 4.91
C LYS A 47 9.11 -14.94 4.35
N SER A 48 8.70 -13.80 3.76
CA SER A 48 7.43 -13.71 3.01
C SER A 48 7.43 -14.45 1.68
N ASN A 49 8.58 -14.77 1.09
CA ASN A 49 8.69 -15.59 -0.12
C ASN A 49 8.98 -17.08 0.20
N GLU A 50 9.46 -17.37 1.40
CA GLU A 50 9.62 -18.75 1.86
C GLU A 50 8.25 -19.29 2.34
N GLY A 51 7.84 -20.44 1.80
CA GLY A 51 6.62 -21.16 2.14
C GLY A 51 6.58 -22.48 1.38
N LEU A 52 5.84 -23.46 1.89
CA LEU A 52 5.60 -24.69 1.15
C LEU A 52 4.70 -24.34 -0.06
N TYR A 53 5.12 -24.64 -1.29
CA TYR A 53 4.28 -24.42 -2.47
C TYR A 53 3.66 -25.76 -2.89
N GLU A 54 2.34 -25.80 -3.05
CA GLU A 54 1.63 -26.98 -3.57
C GLU A 54 1.29 -26.77 -5.04
N ALA A 55 1.50 -27.81 -5.85
CA ALA A 55 1.18 -27.82 -7.27
C ALA A 55 -0.29 -28.25 -7.45
N THR A 56 -1.14 -27.35 -7.93
CA THR A 56 -2.51 -27.68 -8.36
C THR A 56 -2.55 -27.73 -9.87
N GLU A 57 -3.04 -28.84 -10.44
CA GLU A 57 -3.24 -28.97 -11.89
C GLU A 57 -4.60 -28.34 -12.26
N ARG A 58 -4.59 -27.36 -13.15
CA ARG A 58 -5.79 -26.71 -13.68
C ARG A 58 -5.88 -26.99 -15.18
N PHE A 59 -6.96 -27.61 -15.62
CA PHE A 59 -7.25 -27.83 -17.02
C PHE A 59 -7.97 -26.62 -17.61
N VAL A 60 -7.34 -25.95 -18.58
CA VAL A 60 -7.94 -24.83 -19.33
C VAL A 60 -7.75 -25.14 -20.81
N GLY A 61 -8.84 -25.17 -21.59
CA GLY A 61 -8.75 -25.38 -23.03
C GLY A 61 -8.20 -26.75 -23.47
N GLY A 62 -8.36 -27.80 -22.65
CA GLY A 62 -7.90 -29.16 -22.99
C GLY A 62 -6.45 -29.49 -22.65
N GLU A 63 -5.68 -28.53 -22.13
CA GLU A 63 -4.30 -28.73 -21.65
C GLU A 63 -4.19 -28.60 -20.13
N ALA A 64 -3.40 -29.47 -19.51
CA ALA A 64 -3.11 -29.44 -18.07
C ALA A 64 -2.00 -28.44 -17.78
N ASN A 65 -2.29 -27.36 -17.05
CA ASN A 65 -1.26 -26.41 -16.59
C ASN A 65 -1.08 -26.52 -15.07
N LYS A 66 0.17 -26.65 -14.62
CA LYS A 66 0.53 -26.84 -13.20
C LYS A 66 0.76 -25.48 -12.54
N ILE A 67 -0.14 -25.11 -11.63
CA ILE A 67 -0.10 -23.85 -10.89
C ILE A 67 0.45 -24.11 -9.48
N TYR A 68 1.58 -23.51 -9.14
CA TYR A 68 2.17 -23.61 -7.80
C TYR A 68 1.63 -22.50 -6.89
N LYS A 69 0.87 -22.86 -5.85
CA LYS A 69 0.30 -21.92 -4.88
C LYS A 69 1.00 -22.03 -3.53
N LYS A 70 1.21 -20.90 -2.85
CA LYS A 70 1.81 -20.86 -1.52
C LYS A 70 0.83 -21.47 -0.49
N LYS A 71 1.25 -22.55 0.19
CA LYS A 71 0.54 -23.18 1.30
C LYS A 71 0.62 -22.27 2.50
N THR A 72 -0.49 -21.61 2.83
CA THR A 72 -0.61 -20.82 4.05
C THR A 72 -0.70 -21.76 5.25
N VAL A 73 0.44 -22.11 5.84
CA VAL A 73 0.50 -22.81 7.13
C VAL A 73 0.32 -21.77 8.23
N ASN A 74 -0.92 -21.37 8.48
CA ASN A 74 -1.42 -20.92 9.78
C ASN A 74 -2.93 -20.67 9.68
N ASN A 75 -3.64 -21.24 10.65
CA ASN A 75 -5.08 -21.34 10.80
C ASN A 75 -5.78 -19.98 10.93
N ILE A 76 -5.97 -19.27 9.82
CA ILE A 76 -7.18 -18.51 9.60
C ILE A 76 -7.68 -18.97 8.25
N LYS A 77 -8.41 -20.08 8.27
CA LYS A 77 -9.56 -20.14 7.39
C LYS A 77 -10.36 -18.87 7.75
N MET A 78 -10.56 -17.95 6.82
CA MET A 78 -11.85 -17.27 6.80
C MET A 78 -12.85 -18.37 6.45
N ASP A 79 -13.20 -19.17 7.45
CA ASP A 79 -14.22 -20.16 7.35
C ASP A 79 -15.52 -19.41 7.66
N THR A 80 -16.29 -19.14 6.62
CA THR A 80 -17.65 -18.60 6.70
C THR A 80 -18.63 -19.56 7.43
N SER A 81 -18.13 -20.61 8.10
CA SER A 81 -18.94 -21.61 8.82
C SER A 81 -19.33 -21.27 10.27
N GLN A 82 -18.88 -20.16 10.85
CA GLN A 82 -19.29 -19.75 12.21
C GLN A 82 -19.98 -18.39 12.24
N LEU A 83 -20.97 -18.19 11.39
CA LEU A 83 -21.81 -17.01 11.43
C LEU A 83 -23.27 -17.45 11.42
N SER A 84 -24.11 -16.89 12.29
CA SER A 84 -25.52 -17.26 12.38
C SER A 84 -26.21 -17.09 11.01
N PRO A 85 -27.25 -17.86 10.67
CA PRO A 85 -27.92 -17.76 9.36
C PRO A 85 -28.43 -16.34 9.05
N GLY A 86 -28.64 -15.48 10.06
CA GLY A 86 -28.99 -14.06 9.85
C GLY A 86 -27.79 -13.15 9.56
N GLU A 87 -26.62 -13.42 10.11
CA GLU A 87 -25.41 -12.62 9.90
C GLU A 87 -24.68 -12.98 8.60
N GLN A 88 -24.79 -14.23 8.13
CA GLN A 88 -24.30 -14.64 6.80
C GLN A 88 -24.98 -13.86 5.67
N VAL A 89 -26.30 -13.67 5.76
CA VAL A 89 -27.05 -12.90 4.76
C VAL A 89 -26.62 -11.43 4.76
N LYS A 90 -26.37 -10.85 5.94
CA LYS A 90 -25.92 -9.46 6.05
C LYS A 90 -24.50 -9.27 5.50
N LEU A 91 -23.60 -10.21 5.76
CA LEU A 91 -22.24 -10.18 5.23
C LEU A 91 -22.22 -10.42 3.72
N GLN A 92 -23.03 -11.37 3.22
CA GLN A 92 -23.19 -11.62 1.79
C GLN A 92 -23.77 -10.40 1.09
N MET A 93 -24.79 -9.76 1.68
CA MET A 93 -25.36 -8.53 1.13
C MET A 93 -24.36 -7.37 1.09
N MET A 94 -23.50 -7.21 2.11
CA MET A 94 -22.41 -6.22 2.07
C MET A 94 -21.38 -6.55 0.99
N GLN A 95 -21.00 -7.82 0.84
CA GLN A 95 -20.08 -8.25 -0.22
C GLN A 95 -20.68 -8.03 -1.62
N ASP A 96 -21.95 -8.34 -1.81
CA ASP A 96 -22.65 -8.15 -3.08
C ASP A 96 -22.68 -6.65 -3.45
N LEU A 97 -22.95 -5.77 -2.48
CA LEU A 97 -22.91 -4.31 -2.67
C LEU A 97 -21.49 -3.81 -2.99
N GLU A 98 -20.46 -4.33 -2.31
CA GLU A 98 -19.06 -3.99 -2.59
C GLU A 98 -18.66 -4.40 -4.02
N ILE A 99 -19.08 -5.58 -4.47
CA ILE A 99 -18.82 -6.09 -5.82
C ILE A 99 -19.56 -5.25 -6.86
N GLU A 100 -20.83 -4.92 -6.63
CA GLU A 100 -21.63 -4.08 -7.53
C GLU A 100 -20.99 -2.70 -7.71
N MET A 101 -20.59 -2.06 -6.60
CA MET A 101 -19.89 -0.77 -6.63
C MET A 101 -18.54 -0.88 -7.37
N MET A 102 -17.76 -1.93 -7.11
CA MET A 102 -16.45 -2.12 -7.76
C MET A 102 -16.59 -2.40 -9.27
N SER A 103 -17.69 -3.03 -9.69
CA SER A 103 -18.03 -3.22 -11.11
C SER A 103 -18.34 -1.89 -11.80
N ASP A 104 -19.19 -1.03 -11.22
CA ASP A 104 -19.47 0.30 -11.77
C ASP A 104 -18.20 1.15 -11.88
N LEU A 105 -17.34 1.12 -10.85
CA LEU A 105 -16.04 1.77 -10.87
C LEU A 105 -15.19 1.29 -12.05
N TYR A 106 -15.08 -0.03 -12.23
CA TYR A 106 -14.29 -0.64 -13.29
C TYR A 106 -14.79 -0.26 -14.68
N ASN A 107 -16.11 -0.30 -14.90
CA ASN A 107 -16.72 0.05 -16.18
C ASN A 107 -16.48 1.53 -16.55
N ARG A 108 -16.65 2.44 -15.59
CA ARG A 108 -16.41 3.88 -15.79
C ARG A 108 -14.94 4.17 -16.05
N MET A 109 -14.04 3.55 -15.27
CA MET A 109 -12.60 3.69 -15.43
C MET A 109 -12.14 3.19 -16.80
N THR A 110 -12.59 1.99 -17.21
CA THR A 110 -12.24 1.37 -18.49
C THR A 110 -12.67 2.27 -19.65
N ASN A 111 -13.91 2.76 -19.64
CA ASN A 111 -14.41 3.66 -20.68
C ASN A 111 -13.66 5.00 -20.70
N ALA A 112 -13.32 5.56 -19.54
CA ALA A 112 -12.57 6.81 -19.44
C ALA A 112 -11.13 6.66 -19.97
N CYS A 113 -10.45 5.56 -19.62
CA CYS A 113 -9.08 5.32 -20.06
C CYS A 113 -9.01 4.92 -21.53
N HIS A 114 -9.96 4.10 -22.02
CA HIS A 114 -10.09 3.79 -23.43
C HIS A 114 -10.24 5.07 -24.26
N LYS A 115 -11.17 5.96 -23.89
CA LYS A 115 -11.39 7.23 -24.59
C LYS A 115 -10.19 8.19 -24.55
N LYS A 116 -9.37 8.14 -23.49
CA LYS A 116 -8.20 9.02 -23.33
C LYS A 116 -6.94 8.51 -24.02
N CYS A 117 -6.75 7.20 -24.03
CA CYS A 117 -5.48 6.58 -24.43
C CYS A 117 -5.55 5.86 -25.79
N ILE A 118 -6.74 5.51 -26.27
CA ILE A 118 -6.91 4.79 -27.53
C ILE A 118 -7.57 5.72 -28.56
N PRO A 119 -6.90 6.06 -29.67
CA PRO A 119 -7.46 6.91 -30.70
C PRO A 119 -8.61 6.19 -31.42
N PRO A 120 -9.60 6.93 -31.96
CA PRO A 120 -10.74 6.32 -32.66
C PRO A 120 -10.36 5.67 -33.99
N LYS A 121 -9.18 5.97 -34.54
CA LYS A 121 -8.62 5.34 -35.73
C LYS A 121 -7.58 4.31 -35.30
N TYR A 122 -7.91 3.03 -35.48
CA TYR A 122 -7.03 1.91 -35.20
C TYR A 122 -6.16 1.65 -36.43
N SER A 123 -4.83 1.76 -36.29
CA SER A 123 -3.89 1.33 -37.34
C SER A 123 -3.56 -0.15 -37.22
N ASP A 124 -3.55 -0.67 -36.01
CA ASP A 124 -3.09 -2.01 -35.67
C ASP A 124 -4.01 -2.67 -34.64
N SER A 125 -4.02 -4.00 -34.58
CA SER A 125 -4.82 -4.79 -33.62
C SER A 125 -4.17 -4.92 -32.24
N GLU A 126 -2.89 -4.56 -32.13
CA GLU A 126 -2.14 -4.61 -30.89
C GLU A 126 -1.95 -3.21 -30.32
N LEU A 127 -1.91 -3.10 -28.99
CA LEU A 127 -1.66 -1.82 -28.33
C LEU A 127 -0.21 -1.37 -28.58
N GLY A 128 -0.06 -0.17 -29.09
CA GLY A 128 1.24 0.46 -29.22
C GLY A 128 1.89 0.69 -27.86
N LYS A 129 3.23 0.77 -27.81
CA LYS A 129 3.97 1.06 -26.56
C LYS A 129 3.50 2.34 -25.86
N GLY A 130 3.11 3.36 -26.63
CA GLY A 130 2.57 4.62 -26.10
C GLY A 130 1.19 4.45 -25.47
N GLU A 131 0.34 3.62 -26.06
CA GLU A 131 -1.02 3.34 -25.57
C GLU A 131 -0.97 2.54 -24.28
N MET A 132 -0.12 1.50 -24.21
CA MET A 132 0.11 0.72 -23.00
C MET A 132 0.54 1.62 -21.82
N VAL A 133 1.58 2.44 -22.02
CA VAL A 133 2.07 3.36 -20.97
C VAL A 133 1.03 4.43 -20.61
N CYS A 134 0.21 4.86 -21.57
CA CYS A 134 -0.89 5.79 -21.29
C CYS A 134 -1.94 5.14 -20.37
N ILE A 135 -2.35 3.90 -20.65
CA ILE A 135 -3.35 3.18 -19.87
C ILE A 135 -2.89 3.02 -18.42
N ASP A 136 -1.64 2.60 -18.19
CA ASP A 136 -1.08 2.46 -16.83
C ASP A 136 -1.16 3.78 -16.05
N ARG A 137 -0.75 4.89 -16.69
CA ARG A 137 -0.83 6.24 -16.10
C ARG A 137 -2.26 6.71 -15.90
N CYS A 138 -3.16 6.34 -16.80
CA CYS A 138 -4.58 6.71 -16.72
C CYS A 138 -5.24 6.04 -15.53
N VAL A 139 -5.06 4.73 -15.35
CA VAL A 139 -5.61 3.95 -14.23
C VAL A 139 -5.09 4.50 -12.91
N ALA A 140 -3.78 4.73 -12.79
CA ALA A 140 -3.20 5.32 -11.58
C ALA A 140 -3.83 6.68 -11.23
N LYS A 141 -3.93 7.59 -12.21
CA LYS A 141 -4.56 8.91 -12.00
C LYS A 141 -6.05 8.82 -11.71
N TYR A 142 -6.76 7.87 -12.32
CA TYR A 142 -8.20 7.69 -12.13
C TYR A 142 -8.50 7.29 -10.68
N LEU A 143 -7.74 6.34 -10.14
CA LEU A 143 -7.88 5.90 -8.75
C LEU A 143 -7.50 7.02 -7.76
N ASP A 144 -6.42 7.77 -8.03
CA ASP A 144 -6.04 8.93 -7.21
C ASP A 144 -7.15 10.00 -7.15
N VAL A 145 -7.78 10.27 -8.30
CA VAL A 145 -8.89 11.23 -8.39
C VAL A 145 -10.14 10.67 -7.71
N HIS A 146 -10.44 9.38 -7.90
CA HIS A 146 -11.57 8.71 -7.26
C HIS A 146 -11.48 8.77 -5.74
N GLU A 147 -10.31 8.54 -5.14
CA GLU A 147 -10.10 8.65 -3.69
C GLU A 147 -10.31 10.09 -3.19
N ARG A 148 -9.79 11.09 -3.91
CA ARG A 148 -9.95 12.51 -3.55
C ARG A 148 -11.42 12.94 -3.62
N ILE A 149 -12.14 12.50 -4.65
CA ILE A 149 -13.58 12.72 -4.78
C ILE A 149 -14.31 12.05 -3.62
N GLY A 150 -13.97 10.80 -3.27
CA GLY A 150 -14.53 10.10 -2.12
C GLY A 150 -14.38 10.88 -0.82
N LYS A 151 -13.17 11.38 -0.53
CA LYS A 151 -12.91 12.23 0.65
C LYS A 151 -13.76 13.50 0.69
N LYS A 152 -13.95 14.15 -0.46
CA LYS A 152 -14.78 15.36 -0.56
C LYS A 152 -16.26 15.05 -0.41
N LEU A 153 -16.74 13.98 -1.05
CA LEU A 153 -18.13 13.54 -0.96
C LEU A 153 -18.50 13.22 0.50
N THR A 154 -17.69 12.45 1.21
CA THR A 154 -17.92 12.14 2.64
C THR A 154 -17.94 13.39 3.50
N ALA A 155 -17.01 14.34 3.28
CA ALA A 155 -16.98 15.60 4.03
C ALA A 155 -18.23 16.46 3.78
N MET A 156 -18.75 16.48 2.55
CA MET A 156 -20.00 17.16 2.23
C MET A 156 -21.20 16.47 2.86
N SER A 157 -21.29 15.14 2.78
CA SER A 157 -22.40 14.39 3.40
C SER A 157 -22.48 14.58 4.92
N SER A 158 -21.35 14.67 5.63
CA SER A 158 -21.37 14.98 7.07
C SER A 158 -21.87 16.40 7.36
N ALA A 159 -21.55 17.37 6.50
CA ALA A 159 -22.04 18.74 6.64
C ALA A 159 -23.53 18.85 6.31
N ASP A 160 -24.01 18.11 5.30
CA ASP A 160 -25.42 18.06 4.92
C ASP A 160 -26.27 17.41 6.00
N GLU A 161 -25.79 16.34 6.67
CA GLU A 161 -26.46 15.73 7.82
C GLU A 161 -26.58 16.71 9.00
N GLU A 162 -25.55 17.51 9.26
CA GLU A 162 -25.58 18.53 10.31
C GLU A 162 -26.57 19.66 9.95
N MET A 163 -26.59 20.10 8.69
CA MET A 163 -27.53 21.08 8.18
C MET A 163 -28.97 20.57 8.24
N LYS A 164 -29.21 19.32 7.83
CA LYS A 164 -30.54 18.69 7.85
C LYS A 164 -31.08 18.55 9.26
N ARG A 165 -30.23 18.17 10.24
CA ARG A 165 -30.61 18.15 11.67
C ARG A 165 -30.97 19.53 12.20
N LYS A 166 -30.27 20.57 11.78
CA LYS A 166 -30.57 21.96 12.15
C LYS A 166 -31.88 22.47 11.52
N MET A 167 -32.24 22.00 10.32
CA MET A 167 -33.50 22.36 9.66
C MET A 167 -34.71 21.56 10.16
N SER A 168 -34.53 20.33 10.65
CA SER A 168 -35.63 19.50 11.18
C SER A 168 -35.96 19.75 12.66
N GLY A 169 -35.19 20.59 13.35
CA GLY A 169 -35.33 20.91 14.77
C GLY A 169 -35.90 22.30 15.06
N GLY A 170 -36.52 22.96 14.08
CA GLY A 170 -37.17 24.27 14.21
C GLY A 170 -38.68 24.18 14.05
#